data_AF-A0A965ANR0-F1
#
_entry.id   AF-A0A965ANR0-F1
#
_cell.length_a   1.000
_cell.length_b   1.000
_cell.length_c   1.000
_cell.angle_alpha   90.00
_cell.angle_beta   90.00
_cell.angle_gamma   90.00
#
_symmetry.space_group_name_H-M   'P 1'
#
loop_
_entity.id
_entity.type
_entity.pdbx_description
1 polymer ?
#
loop_
_entity_poly.entity_id
_entity_poly.type
_entity_poly.pdbx_seq_one_letter_code
_entity_poly.pdbx_strand_id
1 'polypeptide(L)'
;MPSIPKQRRIIDRAALVGELDLLIGDDRRPQEVRAEMLDLLKNAMAQGREEVRRRFDAGEASGEEVAEALSFLSDQIIRLIYDFATMLV
;
A
#
# COMPACT_ATOMS: atom_id res chain seq x y z
N MET A 1 3.38 19.27 -9.12
CA MET A 1 2.66 18.07 -9.56
C MET A 1 1.22 18.23 -9.09
N PRO A 2 0.21 17.99 -9.93
CA PRO A 2 -1.17 17.95 -9.48
C PRO A 2 -1.31 16.90 -8.36
N SER A 3 -2.18 17.18 -7.39
CA SER A 3 -2.41 16.28 -6.26
C SER A 3 -3.26 15.10 -6.73
N ILE A 4 -2.80 13.86 -6.49
CA ILE A 4 -3.58 12.65 -6.80
C ILE A 4 -4.89 12.69 -5.99
N PRO A 5 -6.06 12.73 -6.63
CA PRO A 5 -7.32 12.84 -5.89
C PRO A 5 -7.57 11.60 -5.02
N LYS A 6 -8.12 11.81 -3.81
CA LYS A 6 -8.60 10.72 -2.94
C LYS A 6 -7.57 9.60 -2.75
N GLN A 7 -6.31 9.92 -2.44
CA GLN A 7 -5.21 8.95 -2.28
C GLN A 7 -5.55 7.79 -1.34
N ARG A 8 -6.26 8.05 -0.23
CA ARG A 8 -6.67 7.02 0.75
C ARG A 8 -7.57 5.93 0.17
N ARG A 9 -8.26 6.19 -0.96
CA ARG A 9 -9.02 5.17 -1.69
C ARG A 9 -8.10 4.23 -2.47
N ILE A 10 -6.92 4.69 -2.90
CA ILE A 10 -5.91 3.86 -3.56
C ILE A 10 -5.15 3.05 -2.51
N ILE A 11 -4.72 3.68 -1.43
CA ILE A 11 -4.03 3.01 -0.33
C ILE A 11 -4.17 3.83 0.96
N ASP A 12 -4.66 3.20 2.03
CA ASP A 12 -4.70 3.81 3.36
C ASP A 12 -3.46 3.36 4.16
N ARG A 13 -2.36 4.09 3.98
CA ARG A 13 -1.09 3.80 4.68
C ARG A 13 -1.25 3.81 6.20
N ALA A 14 -2.09 4.68 6.75
CA ALA A 14 -2.25 4.77 8.20
C ALA A 14 -2.93 3.52 8.77
N ALA A 15 -3.95 3.00 8.08
CA ALA A 15 -4.56 1.72 8.45
C ALA A 15 -3.55 0.57 8.35
N LEU A 16 -2.79 0.51 7.25
CA LEU A 16 -1.78 -0.55 7.04
C LEU A 16 -0.67 -0.52 8.10
N VAL A 17 -0.20 0.65 8.53
CA VAL A 17 0.76 0.74 9.64
C VAL A 17 0.18 0.16 10.92
N GLY A 18 -1.07 0.50 11.26
CA GLY A 18 -1.72 -0.08 12.43
C GLY A 18 -1.87 -1.61 12.36
N GLU A 19 -2.17 -2.15 11.18
CA GLU A 19 -2.21 -3.60 10.96
C GLU A 19 -0.82 -4.24 11.10
N LEU A 20 0.22 -3.60 10.57
CA LEU A 20 1.60 -4.06 10.70
C LEU A 20 2.08 -4.03 12.16
N ASP A 21 1.75 -3.00 12.93
CA ASP A 21 2.12 -2.90 14.35
C ASP A 21 1.50 -4.04 15.16
N LEU A 22 0.27 -4.45 14.84
CA LEU A 22 -0.39 -5.60 15.48
C LEU A 22 0.27 -6.95 15.14
N LEU A 23 0.99 -7.04 14.01
CA LEU A 23 1.71 -8.26 13.62
C LEU A 23 2.97 -8.49 14.46
N ILE A 24 3.56 -7.44 15.06
CA ILE A 24 4.84 -7.48 15.79
C ILE A 24 4.63 -7.84 17.29
N GLY A 25 3.71 -8.76 17.59
CA GLY A 25 3.47 -9.23 18.97
C GLY A 25 4.62 -10.08 19.53
N ASP A 26 4.74 -10.09 20.88
CA ASP A 26 5.92 -10.56 21.65
C ASP A 26 6.34 -12.04 21.51
N ASP A 27 5.57 -12.91 20.83
CA ASP A 27 5.85 -14.37 20.80
C ASP A 27 5.92 -14.96 19.38
N ARG A 28 6.12 -14.13 18.34
CA ARG A 28 6.08 -14.56 16.94
C ARG A 28 7.46 -14.79 16.34
N ARG A 29 7.60 -15.83 15.51
CA ARG A 29 8.84 -16.06 14.78
C ARG A 29 8.99 -15.00 13.68
N PRO A 30 10.18 -14.40 13.49
CA PRO A 30 10.39 -13.35 12.47
C PRO A 30 9.93 -13.73 11.05
N GLN A 31 10.04 -15.02 10.70
CA GLN A 31 9.61 -15.51 9.38
C GLN A 31 8.09 -15.50 9.21
N GLU A 32 7.32 -15.75 10.26
CA GLU A 32 5.86 -15.72 10.22
C GLU A 32 5.35 -14.29 10.06
N VAL A 33 5.92 -13.36 10.84
CA VAL A 33 5.62 -11.92 10.72
C VAL A 33 5.93 -11.42 9.32
N ARG A 34 7.06 -11.84 8.73
CA ARG A 34 7.42 -11.47 7.36
C ARG A 34 6.44 -12.02 6.32
N ALA A 35 5.99 -13.26 6.46
CA ALA A 35 5.04 -13.87 5.51
C ALA A 35 3.69 -13.13 5.53
N GLU A 36 3.16 -12.84 6.73
CA GLU A 36 1.90 -12.11 6.87
C GLU A 36 2.00 -10.66 6.41
N MET A 37 3.11 -9.97 6.71
CA MET A 37 3.40 -8.66 6.15
C MET A 37 3.38 -8.69 4.62
N LEU A 38 4.03 -9.68 3.99
CA LEU A 38 4.04 -9.81 2.54
C LEU A 38 2.63 -9.98 1.97
N ASP A 39 1.79 -10.78 2.62
CA ASP A 39 0.42 -11.01 2.14
C ASP A 39 -0.46 -9.77 2.33
N LEU A 40 -0.30 -9.04 3.43
CA LEU A 40 -0.95 -7.75 3.63
C LEU A 40 -0.60 -6.75 2.52
N LEU A 41 0.69 -6.61 2.21
CA LEU A 41 1.17 -5.68 1.18
C LEU A 41 0.74 -6.09 -0.23
N LYS A 42 0.68 -7.39 -0.55
CA LYS A 42 0.13 -7.87 -1.82
C LYS A 42 -1.34 -7.51 -1.96
N ASN A 43 -2.13 -7.68 -0.91
CA ASN A 43 -3.55 -7.34 -0.91
C ASN A 43 -3.75 -5.83 -1.10
N ALA A 44 -2.98 -5.00 -0.39
CA ALA A 44 -2.99 -3.56 -0.58
C ALA A 44 -2.63 -3.15 -2.02
N MET A 45 -1.61 -3.78 -2.61
CA MET A 45 -1.22 -3.54 -4.00
C MET A 45 -2.33 -3.91 -5.00
N ALA A 46 -3.00 -5.04 -4.78
CA ALA A 46 -4.10 -5.49 -5.62
C ALA A 46 -5.29 -4.53 -5.56
N GLN A 47 -5.75 -4.19 -4.35
CA GLN A 47 -6.87 -3.27 -4.12
C GLN A 47 -6.59 -1.87 -4.68
N GLY A 48 -5.37 -1.36 -4.49
CA GLY A 48 -4.99 -0.06 -5.06
C GLY A 48 -5.01 -0.06 -6.58
N ARG A 49 -4.55 -1.14 -7.23
CA ARG A 49 -4.64 -1.30 -8.69
C ARG A 49 -6.08 -1.39 -9.17
N GLU A 50 -6.95 -2.08 -8.43
CA GLU A 50 -8.38 -2.16 -8.74
C GLU A 50 -9.06 -0.79 -8.67
N GLU A 51 -8.77 0.02 -7.64
CA GLU A 51 -9.30 1.38 -7.54
C GLU A 51 -8.80 2.28 -8.68
N VAL A 52 -7.51 2.19 -9.03
CA VAL A 52 -6.97 2.97 -10.16
C VAL A 52 -7.62 2.56 -11.47
N ARG A 53 -7.81 1.25 -11.69
CA ARG A 53 -8.54 0.73 -12.86
C ARG A 53 -9.99 1.22 -12.87
N ARG A 54 -10.70 1.14 -11.74
CA ARG A 54 -12.09 1.61 -11.61
C ARG A 54 -12.22 3.07 -12.04
N ARG A 55 -11.30 3.94 -11.62
CA ARG A 55 -11.29 5.37 -12.01
C ARG A 55 -11.14 5.54 -13.52
N PHE A 56 -10.20 4.79 -14.12
CA PHE A 56 -9.99 4.84 -15.56
C PHE A 56 -11.21 4.35 -16.33
N ASP A 57 -11.75 3.20 -15.96
CA ASP A 57 -12.93 2.60 -16.61
C ASP A 57 -14.18 3.48 -16.47
N ALA A 58 -14.28 4.24 -15.37
CA ALA A 58 -15.36 5.21 -15.14
C ALA A 58 -15.16 6.55 -15.86
N GLY A 59 -14.04 6.75 -16.57
CA GLY A 59 -13.70 8.03 -17.20
C GLY A 59 -13.36 9.14 -16.20
N GLU A 60 -13.06 8.78 -14.94
CA GLU A 60 -12.70 9.70 -13.86
C GLU A 60 -11.20 10.08 -13.87
N ALA A 61 -10.38 9.43 -14.70
CA ALA A 61 -8.94 9.65 -14.80
C ALA A 61 -8.43 9.44 -16.23
N SER A 62 -7.51 10.30 -16.66
CA SER A 62 -6.72 10.18 -17.88
C SER A 62 -5.59 9.15 -17.73
N GLY A 63 -4.95 8.79 -18.85
CA GLY A 63 -3.81 7.87 -18.84
C GLY A 63 -2.61 8.40 -18.04
N GLU A 64 -2.39 9.72 -18.05
CA GLU A 64 -1.34 10.36 -17.25
C GLU A 64 -1.64 10.24 -15.75
N GLU A 65 -2.87 10.57 -15.33
CA GLU A 65 -3.29 10.44 -13.93
C GLU A 65 -3.25 8.99 -13.44
N VAL A 66 -3.54 8.02 -14.30
CA VAL A 66 -3.37 6.58 -13.98
C VAL A 66 -1.91 6.24 -13.73
N ALA A 67 -0.99 6.71 -14.59
CA ALA A 67 0.44 6.46 -14.42
C ALA A 67 0.99 7.09 -13.12
N GLU A 68 0.58 8.32 -12.81
CA GLU A 68 0.91 8.98 -11.54
C GLU A 68 0.35 8.21 -10.33
N ALA A 69 -0.90 7.75 -10.40
CA ALA A 69 -1.55 7.00 -9.32
C ALA A 69 -0.88 5.64 -9.05
N LEU A 70 -0.50 4.90 -10.10
CA LEU A 70 0.23 3.64 -9.97
C LEU A 70 1.65 3.83 -9.42
N SER A 71 2.31 4.92 -9.80
CA SER A 71 3.63 5.29 -9.27
C SER A 71 3.52 5.60 -7.78
N PHE A 72 2.54 6.43 -7.39
CA PHE A 72 2.25 6.72 -5.99
C PHE A 72 1.95 5.47 -5.17
N LEU A 73 1.13 4.55 -5.68
CA LEU A 73 0.85 3.27 -5.02
C LEU A 73 2.14 2.48 -4.76
N SER A 74 3.00 2.38 -5.78
CA SER A 74 4.29 1.68 -5.67
C SER A 74 5.20 2.34 -4.64
N ASP A 75 5.28 3.67 -4.61
CA ASP A 75 6.06 4.43 -3.64
C ASP A 75 5.57 4.19 -2.20
N GLN A 76 4.24 4.12 -1.99
CA GLN A 76 3.69 3.82 -0.66
C GLN A 76 4.02 2.40 -0.20
N ILE A 77 3.95 1.40 -1.09
CA ILE A 77 4.33 0.02 -0.76
C ILE A 77 5.81 -0.07 -0.41
N ILE A 78 6.70 0.56 -1.20
CA ILE A 78 8.14 0.59 -0.91
C ILE A 78 8.40 1.24 0.45
N ARG A 79 7.70 2.33 0.77
CA ARG A 79 7.82 3.00 2.06
C ARG A 79 7.39 2.10 3.21
N LEU A 80 6.27 1.39 3.10
CA LEU A 80 5.82 0.43 4.12
C LEU A 80 6.83 -0.71 4.33
N ILE A 81 7.42 -1.24 3.26
CA ILE A 81 8.47 -2.27 3.34
C ILE A 81 9.70 -1.72 4.07
N TYR A 82 10.13 -0.49 3.72
CA TYR A 82 11.27 0.16 4.36
C TYR A 82 11.01 0.44 5.84
N ASP A 83 9.85 0.99 6.18
CA ASP A 83 9.44 1.28 7.55
C ASP A 83 9.45 -0.01 8.38
N PHE A 84 8.85 -1.09 7.88
CA PHE A 84 8.87 -2.40 8.54
C PHE A 84 10.30 -2.95 8.72
N ALA A 85 11.13 -2.88 7.67
CA ALA A 85 12.49 -3.42 7.71
C ALA A 85 13.41 -2.63 8.66
N THR A 86 13.16 -1.34 8.86
CA THR A 86 13.98 -0.46 9.71
C THR A 86 13.45 -0.34 11.13
N MET A 87 12.16 -0.60 11.36
CA MET A 87 11.56 -0.63 12.69
C MET A 87 11.82 -1.96 13.43
N LEU A 88 12.22 -3.02 12.72
CA LEU A 88 12.63 -4.32 13.26
C LEU A 88 14.16 -4.43 13.53
N VAL A 89 14.78 -3.39 14.09
CA VAL A 89 16.17 -3.45 14.60
C VAL A 89 16.18 -3.35 16.12
#